data_AF-A0A402BRR1-F1
#
_entry.id   AF-A0A402BRR1-F1
#
_cell.length_a   1.000
_cell.length_b   1.000
_cell.length_c   1.000
_cell.angle_alpha   90.00
_cell.angle_beta   90.00
_cell.angle_gamma   90.00
#
_symmetry.space_group_name_H-M   'P 1'
#
loop_
_entity.id
_entity.type
_entity.pdbx_description
1 polymer ?
#
loop_
_entity_poly.entity_id
_entity_poly.type
_entity_poly.pdbx_seq_one_letter_code
_entity_poly.pdbx_strand_id
1 'polypeptide(L)'
;MQINSVGSQLLTNKLSSAQNKVDSDFAATLKTAAAAATDSKEEAKLKKVCKDMEAVFLNLLLSKMRDTVPESSLTGNSSHEKTMRSLLDSEMTKNMAQAGGIGLADMIYRQLSVTAGSANKSQAR
;
A
#
# COMPACT_ATOMS: atom_id res chain seq x y z
N MET A 1 12.05 8.02 42.57
CA MET A 1 11.03 8.02 41.50
C MET A 1 11.64 7.57 40.15
N GLN A 2 11.91 6.28 39.93
CA GLN A 2 12.51 5.80 38.66
C GLN A 2 11.86 4.53 38.07
N ILE A 3 10.71 4.09 38.57
CA ILE A 3 10.09 2.80 38.15
C ILE A 3 9.12 2.96 36.96
N ASN A 4 8.71 4.20 36.61
CA ASN A 4 7.74 4.46 35.54
C ASN A 4 8.33 4.53 34.11
N SER A 5 9.65 4.36 33.92
CA SER A 5 10.31 4.45 32.60
C SER A 5 10.51 3.09 31.92
N VAL A 6 10.67 2.01 32.69
CA VAL A 6 11.02 0.68 32.14
C VAL A 6 9.81 0.03 31.48
N GLY A 7 8.61 0.26 32.04
CA GLY A 7 7.35 -0.23 31.46
C GLY A 7 7.04 0.40 30.11
N SER A 8 7.23 1.71 29.95
CA SER A 8 6.97 2.41 28.68
C SER A 8 7.95 2.01 27.58
N GLN A 9 9.24 1.81 27.89
CA GLN A 9 10.26 1.33 26.94
C GLN A 9 9.99 -0.09 26.42
N LEU A 10 9.48 -0.98 27.28
CA LEU A 10 9.06 -2.33 26.87
C LEU A 10 7.84 -2.29 25.94
N LEU A 11 6.89 -1.38 26.18
CA LEU A 11 5.72 -1.23 25.31
C LEU A 11 6.08 -0.58 23.97
N THR A 12 6.96 0.42 23.94
CA THR A 12 7.46 1.00 22.68
C THR A 12 8.22 -0.03 21.86
N ASN A 13 9.06 -0.87 22.46
CA ASN A 13 9.77 -1.92 21.74
C ASN A 13 8.82 -3.00 21.18
N LYS A 14 7.74 -3.35 21.90
CA LYS A 14 6.72 -4.28 21.39
C LYS A 14 5.89 -3.69 20.26
N LEU A 15 5.58 -2.39 20.31
CA LEU A 15 4.87 -1.71 19.24
C LEU A 15 5.75 -1.57 17.98
N SER A 16 7.01 -1.19 18.12
CA SER A 16 7.97 -1.11 17.01
C SER A 16 8.27 -2.48 16.39
N SER A 17 8.35 -3.54 17.19
CA SER A 17 8.55 -4.90 16.67
C SER A 17 7.28 -5.50 16.03
N ALA A 18 6.08 -5.11 16.48
CA ALA A 18 4.83 -5.46 15.80
C ALA A 18 4.71 -4.74 14.45
N GLN A 19 5.06 -3.46 14.38
CA GLN A 19 5.12 -2.69 13.13
C GLN A 19 6.11 -3.32 12.14
N ASN A 20 7.34 -3.59 12.58
CA ASN A 20 8.36 -4.26 11.76
C ASN A 20 7.95 -5.68 11.33
N LYS A 21 7.19 -6.40 12.15
CA LYS A 21 6.66 -7.72 11.78
C LYS A 21 5.64 -7.61 10.65
N VAL A 22 4.72 -6.66 10.71
CA VAL A 22 3.71 -6.44 9.66
C VAL A 22 4.39 -6.05 8.34
N ASP A 23 5.39 -5.18 8.39
CA ASP A 23 6.18 -4.80 7.19
C ASP A 23 6.96 -6.00 6.63
N SER A 24 7.52 -6.85 7.50
CA SER A 24 8.21 -8.08 7.08
C SER A 24 7.27 -9.14 6.51
N ASP A 25 6.05 -9.22 7.03
CA ASP A 25 5.05 -10.22 6.62
C ASP A 25 4.45 -9.85 5.26
N PHE A 26 4.24 -8.56 5.02
CA PHE A 26 3.90 -8.04 3.69
C PHE A 26 5.03 -8.29 2.68
N ALA A 27 6.27 -7.93 3.01
CA ALA A 27 7.42 -8.17 2.14
C ALA A 27 7.65 -9.67 1.87
N ALA A 28 7.48 -10.52 2.88
CA ALA A 28 7.55 -11.96 2.75
C ALA A 28 6.43 -12.52 1.85
N THR A 29 5.20 -12.03 2.02
CA THR A 29 4.06 -12.41 1.18
C THR A 29 4.29 -12.01 -0.27
N LEU A 30 4.78 -10.80 -0.52
CA LEU A 30 5.12 -10.33 -1.87
C LEU A 30 6.28 -11.13 -2.48
N LYS A 31 7.30 -11.48 -1.68
CA LYS A 31 8.43 -12.30 -2.13
C LYS A 31 7.99 -13.72 -2.49
N THR A 32 7.12 -14.32 -1.68
CA THR A 32 6.58 -15.67 -1.93
C THR A 32 5.69 -15.66 -3.17
N ALA A 33 4.84 -14.64 -3.33
CA ALA A 33 4.01 -14.48 -4.51
C ALA A 33 4.84 -14.26 -5.79
N ALA A 34 5.93 -13.50 -5.70
CA ALA A 34 6.81 -13.26 -6.84
C ALA A 34 7.72 -14.46 -7.17
N ALA A 35 8.15 -15.24 -6.17
CA ALA A 35 8.90 -16.48 -6.37
C ALA A 35 8.03 -17.61 -6.93
N ALA A 36 6.75 -17.64 -6.54
CA ALA A 36 5.76 -18.57 -7.09
C ALA A 36 5.38 -18.22 -8.53
N ALA A 37 5.58 -16.98 -8.99
CA ALA A 37 5.18 -16.48 -10.31
C ALA A 37 6.02 -17.02 -11.49
N THR A 38 6.27 -18.32 -11.51
CA THR A 38 6.75 -19.06 -12.69
C THR A 38 5.63 -19.32 -13.68
N ASP A 39 4.36 -19.25 -13.24
CA ASP A 39 3.18 -19.46 -14.08
C ASP A 39 2.53 -18.12 -14.48
N SER A 40 2.04 -18.03 -15.72
CA SER A 40 1.47 -16.79 -16.29
C SER A 40 0.31 -16.19 -15.46
N LYS A 41 -0.39 -17.06 -14.72
CA LYS A 41 -1.52 -16.71 -13.86
C LYS A 41 -1.10 -15.97 -12.59
N GLU A 42 0.05 -16.30 -12.03
CA GLU A 42 0.59 -15.67 -10.83
C GLU A 42 1.23 -14.33 -11.15
N GLU A 43 1.86 -14.20 -12.32
CA GLU A 43 2.33 -12.92 -12.86
C GLU A 43 1.17 -11.92 -13.00
N ALA A 44 0.06 -12.36 -13.60
CA ALA A 44 -1.14 -11.54 -13.74
C ALA A 44 -1.72 -11.12 -12.37
N LYS A 45 -1.70 -12.02 -11.39
CA LYS A 45 -2.15 -11.72 -10.02
C LYS A 45 -1.22 -10.70 -9.35
N LEU A 46 0.09 -10.82 -9.51
CA LEU A 46 1.06 -9.87 -8.94
C LEU A 46 0.89 -8.48 -9.56
N LYS A 47 0.74 -8.38 -10.89
CA LYS A 47 0.43 -7.11 -11.57
C LYS A 47 -0.87 -6.49 -11.07
N LYS A 48 -1.92 -7.32 -10.87
CA LYS A 48 -3.20 -6.84 -10.32
C LYS A 48 -3.02 -6.23 -8.93
N VAL A 49 -2.31 -6.90 -8.02
CA VAL A 49 -2.04 -6.39 -6.67
C VAL A 49 -1.25 -5.08 -6.73
N CYS A 50 -0.27 -4.97 -7.63
CA CYS A 50 0.48 -3.72 -7.81
C CYS A 50 -0.43 -2.57 -8.27
N LYS A 51 -1.36 -2.82 -9.19
CA LYS A 51 -2.37 -1.84 -9.62
C LYS A 51 -3.33 -1.46 -8.49
N ASP A 52 -3.77 -2.42 -7.69
CA ASP A 52 -4.63 -2.16 -6.54
C ASP A 52 -3.90 -1.29 -5.49
N MET A 53 -2.58 -1.47 -5.32
CA MET A 53 -1.77 -0.61 -4.45
C MET A 53 -1.66 0.82 -4.96
N GLU A 54 -1.48 1.00 -6.28
CA GLU A 54 -1.49 2.31 -6.92
C GLU A 54 -2.85 3.01 -6.75
N ALA A 55 -3.97 2.29 -6.83
CA ALA A 55 -5.30 2.84 -6.61
C ALA A 55 -5.48 3.42 -5.20
N VAL A 56 -4.95 2.74 -4.17
CA VAL A 56 -4.96 3.22 -2.78
C VAL A 56 -4.10 4.46 -2.64
N PHE A 57 -2.91 4.47 -3.25
CA PHE A 57 -2.04 5.63 -3.24
C PHE A 57 -2.68 6.85 -3.91
N LEU A 58 -3.31 6.67 -5.06
CA LEU A 58 -4.03 7.73 -5.76
C LEU A 58 -5.21 8.26 -4.93
N ASN A 59 -5.92 7.40 -4.22
CA ASN A 59 -6.99 7.82 -3.32
C ASN A 59 -6.47 8.69 -2.17
N LEU A 60 -5.35 8.28 -1.56
CA LEU A 60 -4.69 9.06 -0.52
C LEU A 60 -4.20 10.41 -1.06
N LEU A 61 -3.57 10.42 -2.23
CA LEU A 61 -3.11 11.63 -2.91
C LEU A 61 -4.27 12.60 -3.13
N LEU A 62 -5.36 12.13 -3.75
CA LEU A 62 -6.54 12.94 -4.05
C LEU A 62 -7.18 13.48 -2.78
N SER A 63 -7.29 12.65 -1.74
CA SER A 63 -7.79 13.07 -0.43
C SER A 63 -6.94 14.21 0.14
N LYS A 64 -5.61 14.07 0.11
CA LYS A 64 -4.69 15.09 0.63
C LYS A 64 -4.69 16.37 -0.19
N MET A 65 -4.81 16.28 -1.51
CA MET A 65 -5.00 17.47 -2.36
C MET A 65 -6.28 18.22 -1.99
N ARG A 66 -7.37 17.50 -1.70
CA ARG A 66 -8.64 18.11 -1.30
C ARG A 66 -8.58 18.75 0.09
N ASP A 67 -7.85 18.13 1.03
CA ASP A 67 -7.57 18.70 2.35
C ASP A 67 -6.87 20.09 2.25
N THR A 68 -6.20 20.40 1.14
CA THR A 68 -5.57 21.72 0.93
C THR A 68 -6.54 22.82 0.48
N VAL A 69 -7.73 22.46 -0.01
CA VAL A 69 -8.74 23.42 -0.46
C VAL A 69 -9.56 23.84 0.76
N PRO A 70 -9.56 25.13 1.14
CA PRO A 70 -10.33 25.59 2.29
C PRO A 70 -11.82 25.36 2.05
N GLU A 71 -12.48 24.76 3.05
CA GLU A 71 -13.91 24.52 3.05
C GLU A 71 -14.66 25.86 3.00
N SER A 72 -15.49 26.05 1.97
CA SER A 72 -16.34 27.23 1.86
C SER A 72 -17.69 26.99 2.51
N SER A 73 -18.37 28.04 2.97
CA SER A 73 -19.76 27.95 3.45
C SER A 73 -20.75 27.49 2.36
N LEU A 74 -20.34 27.50 1.09
CA LEU A 74 -21.12 27.08 -0.08
C LEU A 74 -20.96 25.58 -0.41
N THR A 75 -19.84 24.98 -0.02
CA THR A 75 -19.58 23.54 -0.19
C THR A 75 -20.20 22.82 1.01
N GLY A 76 -21.39 22.27 0.79
CA GLY A 76 -22.19 21.59 1.81
C GLY A 76 -21.36 20.59 2.62
N ASN A 77 -21.17 20.89 3.91
CA ASN A 77 -20.38 20.05 4.81
C ASN A 77 -21.17 18.84 5.34
N SER A 78 -22.11 18.30 4.56
CA SER A 78 -22.93 17.19 5.02
C SER A 78 -22.08 15.91 5.11
N SER A 79 -22.19 15.20 6.24
CA SER A 79 -21.45 13.95 6.45
C SER A 79 -21.78 12.90 5.38
N HIS A 80 -23.00 12.91 4.85
CA HIS A 80 -23.44 12.01 3.79
C HIS A 80 -22.74 12.28 2.46
N GLU A 81 -22.57 13.55 2.10
CA GLU A 81 -21.85 13.95 0.90
C GLU A 81 -20.38 13.54 0.97
N LYS A 82 -19.73 13.73 2.13
CA LYS A 82 -18.33 13.30 2.32
C LYS A 82 -18.17 11.80 2.12
N THR A 83 -19.04 10.99 2.72
CA THR A 83 -19.00 9.53 2.53
C THR A 83 -19.23 9.15 1.07
N MET A 84 -20.24 9.72 0.42
CA MET A 84 -20.57 9.41 -0.97
C MET A 84 -19.46 9.84 -1.92
N ARG A 85 -18.80 10.97 -1.64
CA ARG A 85 -17.62 11.46 -2.36
C ARG A 85 -16.41 10.54 -2.15
N SER A 86 -16.16 10.07 -0.93
CA SER A 86 -15.06 9.12 -0.69
C SER A 86 -15.27 7.79 -1.42
N LEU A 87 -16.50 7.31 -1.51
CA LEU A 87 -16.83 6.11 -2.30
C LEU A 87 -16.62 6.35 -3.81
N LEU A 88 -17.06 7.50 -4.31
CA LEU A 88 -16.82 7.91 -5.70
C LEU A 88 -15.32 7.99 -6.00
N ASP A 89 -14.56 8.65 -5.12
CA ASP A 89 -13.11 8.80 -5.25
C ASP A 89 -12.40 7.43 -5.26
N SER A 90 -12.87 6.48 -4.44
CA SER A 90 -12.32 5.12 -4.41
C SER A 90 -12.50 4.37 -5.72
N GLU A 91 -13.69 4.42 -6.33
CA GLU A 91 -13.89 3.77 -7.64
C GLU A 91 -13.21 4.55 -8.77
N MET A 92 -13.16 5.88 -8.68
CA MET A 92 -12.44 6.71 -9.63
C MET A 92 -10.94 6.37 -9.64
N THR A 93 -10.29 6.32 -8.47
CA THR A 93 -8.85 6.06 -8.39
C THR A 93 -8.50 4.63 -8.80
N LYS A 94 -9.39 3.67 -8.55
CA LYS A 94 -9.29 2.30 -9.04
C LYS A 94 -9.35 2.22 -10.57
N ASN A 95 -10.29 2.93 -11.20
CA ASN A 95 -10.35 3.02 -12.66
C ASN A 95 -9.11 3.72 -13.23
N MET A 96 -8.63 4.79 -12.59
CA MET A 96 -7.40 5.48 -12.98
C MET A 96 -6.18 4.56 -12.95
N ALA A 97 -5.99 3.81 -11.86
CA ALA A 97 -4.90 2.84 -11.75
C ALA A 97 -5.00 1.71 -12.79
N GLN A 98 -6.22 1.25 -13.09
CA GLN A 98 -6.44 0.23 -14.12
C GLN A 98 -6.10 0.72 -15.53
N ALA A 99 -6.46 1.97 -15.84
CA ALA A 99 -6.26 2.63 -17.14
C ALA A 99 -4.79 3.04 -17.43
N GLY A 100 -3.90 2.95 -16.44
CA GLY A 100 -2.47 3.24 -16.61
C GLY A 100 -1.86 4.06 -15.48
N GLY A 101 -2.70 4.68 -14.63
CA GLY A 101 -2.27 5.34 -13.41
C GLY A 101 -1.15 6.36 -13.61
N ILE A 102 -0.21 6.38 -12.68
CA ILE A 102 0.99 7.22 -12.71
C ILE A 102 2.26 6.38 -12.95
N GLY A 103 2.12 5.07 -13.18
CA GLY A 103 3.21 4.12 -13.39
C GLY A 103 3.84 3.58 -12.09
N LEU A 104 3.23 3.84 -10.93
CA LEU A 104 3.73 3.34 -9.64
C LEU A 104 3.60 1.81 -9.57
N ALA A 105 2.51 1.26 -10.08
CA ALA A 105 2.28 -0.19 -10.13
C ALA A 105 3.40 -0.92 -10.89
N ASP A 106 3.86 -0.35 -12.01
CA ASP A 106 4.93 -0.94 -12.82
C ASP A 106 6.29 -0.86 -12.13
N MET A 107 6.56 0.23 -11.42
CA MET A 107 7.79 0.36 -10.63
C MET A 107 7.85 -0.68 -9.51
N ILE A 108 6.74 -0.86 -8.78
CA ILE A 108 6.64 -1.86 -7.71
C ILE A 108 6.81 -3.27 -8.29
N TYR A 109 6.11 -3.55 -9.40
CA TYR A 109 6.21 -4.83 -10.09
C TYR A 109 7.66 -5.14 -10.51
N ARG A 110 8.35 -4.17 -11.12
CA ARG A 110 9.78 -4.30 -11.48
C ARG A 110 10.64 -4.60 -10.27
N GLN A 111 10.48 -3.86 -9.16
CA GLN A 111 11.28 -4.08 -7.96
C GLN A 111 11.05 -5.47 -7.35
N LEU A 112 9.80 -5.95 -7.35
CA LEU A 112 9.45 -7.27 -6.85
C LEU A 112 9.97 -8.39 -7.74
N SER A 113 9.85 -8.25 -9.06
CA SER A 113 10.36 -9.23 -10.03
C SER A 113 11.88 -9.37 -10.00
N VAL A 114 12.62 -8.25 -9.85
CA VAL A 114 14.09 -8.25 -9.71
C VAL A 114 14.51 -8.94 -8.42
N THR A 115 13.81 -8.67 -7.31
CA THR A 115 14.11 -9.28 -6.00
C THR A 115 13.81 -10.79 -6.01
N ALA A 116 12.71 -11.22 -6.65
CA ALA A 116 12.37 -12.63 -6.81
C ALA A 116 13.39 -13.37 -7.70
N GLY A 117 13.82 -12.77 -8.81
CA GLY A 117 14.86 -13.32 -9.68
C GLY A 117 16.23 -13.44 -9.00
N SER A 118 16.57 -12.53 -8.09
CA SER A 118 17.82 -12.60 -7.31
C SER A 118 17.78 -13.67 -6.22
N ALA A 119 16.61 -13.99 -5.66
CA ALA A 119 16.46 -15.04 -4.64
C ALA A 119 16.60 -16.46 -5.21
N ASN A 120 16.16 -16.69 -6.46
CA ASN A 120 16.21 -17.99 -7.10
C ASN A 120 17.65 -18.42 -7.47
N LYS A 121 18.55 -17.47 -7.78
CA LYS A 121 19.98 -17.77 -8.04
C LYS A 121 20.77 -18.22 -6.81
N SER A 122 20.30 -17.94 -5.59
CA SER A 122 20.98 -18.33 -4.35
C SER A 122 20.66 -19.75 -3.90
N GLN A 123 19.60 -20.39 -4.44
CA GLN A 123 19.22 -21.76 -4.08
C GLN A 123 19.66 -22.80 -5.13
N ALA A 124 20.25 -22.34 -6.25
CA ALA A 124 20.83 -23.17 -7.30
C ALA A 124 22.36 -23.31 -7.19
N ARG A 125 22.95 -22.96 -6.03
CA ARG A 125 24.39 -22.98 -5.79
C ARG A 125 24.71 -23.60 -4.43
#